data_AF-A0AAD9C2Y8-F1
#
_entry.id   AF-A0AAD9C2Y8-F1
#
_cell.length_a   1.000
_cell.length_b   1.000
_cell.length_c   1.000
_cell.angle_alpha   90.00
_cell.angle_beta   90.00
_cell.angle_gamma   90.00
#
_symmetry.space_group_name_H-M   'P 1'
#
loop_
_entity.id
_entity.type
_entity.pdbx_description
1 polymer ?
#
loop_
_entity_poly.entity_id
_entity_poly.type
_entity_poly.pdbx_seq_one_letter_code
_entity_poly.pdbx_strand_id
1 'polypeptide(L)'
;MFLSGNKKITVKLRDNTVDLKETKDLFARLMVLARSNRDINQKEAIGNYEFTLTPRALFASNGTILPCHDKSKLINLHEKLTREDVPHEDHQLPQAGSTTHQDAMDTGFTDPTSTDQPSRKIALVDGMVLVQRLSKKPATVVTVKDLSGCFNDRLMSLTRDYDEIILVFDTYRTDSLKSATRDKRRQGKAIQYQVRDDTNIKHIPLSRFLSHDQTKADLTDYLAAKILEYNRGSSKLIITSASGNTRSNKNLLFEENNHEEVVTLLIHQAVLASHRNPADAQLMFFSPDTDILALVTANYDLLLKNTSISTASGVVQIEPLWRALGKERAKALPAFHAFTGADNTGRFSRIGKATWLQIYLKADEDIINALQMLLDEAPTLGALKQHILRVHVQTRTISKCF
;
A
#
# COMPACT_ATOMS: atom_id res chain seq x y z
N MET A 1 22.52 17.07 5.90
CA MET A 1 21.59 17.50 6.94
C MET A 1 21.12 16.46 7.96
N PHE A 2 21.82 15.34 8.19
CA PHE A 2 21.42 14.40 9.26
C PHE A 2 21.30 15.14 10.59
N LEU A 3 20.70 14.58 11.64
CA LEU A 3 20.83 15.19 12.98
C LEU A 3 21.63 14.25 13.87
N SER A 4 22.38 14.89 14.75
CA SER A 4 22.96 14.29 15.94
C SER A 4 21.89 13.51 16.71
N GLY A 5 22.25 12.33 17.24
CA GLY A 5 21.35 11.51 18.03
C GLY A 5 20.81 12.29 19.22
N ASN A 6 19.54 12.06 19.56
CA ASN A 6 18.89 12.71 20.73
C ASN A 6 19.24 11.99 22.05
N LYS A 7 19.77 10.78 21.96
CA LYS A 7 20.15 9.97 23.12
C LYS A 7 21.49 10.46 23.66
N LYS A 8 21.50 10.86 24.94
CA LYS A 8 22.70 11.14 25.71
C LYS A 8 23.12 9.87 26.43
N ILE A 9 24.40 9.53 26.36
CA ILE A 9 25.01 8.45 27.13
C ILE A 9 25.95 9.10 28.12
N THR A 10 25.62 8.99 29.40
CA THR A 10 26.44 9.53 30.48
C THR A 10 27.55 8.53 30.80
N VAL A 11 28.80 8.92 30.62
CA VAL A 11 29.98 8.09 30.90
C VAL A 11 30.72 8.67 32.10
N LYS A 12 30.92 7.84 33.13
CA LYS A 12 31.80 8.17 34.26
C LYS A 12 33.25 7.95 33.87
N LEU A 13 34.03 9.01 33.92
CA LEU A 13 35.49 8.99 33.93
C LEU A 13 35.97 9.12 35.38
N ARG A 14 37.26 8.86 35.63
CA ARG A 14 37.83 8.77 37.00
C ARG A 14 37.43 9.94 37.90
N ASP A 15 37.52 11.17 37.39
CA ASP A 15 37.30 12.38 38.19
C ASP A 15 36.09 13.20 37.74
N ASN A 16 35.40 12.80 36.66
CA ASN A 16 34.32 13.57 36.05
C ASN A 16 33.29 12.69 35.34
N THR A 17 32.08 13.21 35.19
CA THR A 17 31.05 12.55 34.38
C THR A 17 30.82 13.36 33.11
N VAL A 18 30.88 12.70 31.94
CA VAL A 18 30.71 13.35 30.64
C VAL A 18 29.49 12.78 29.94
N ASP A 19 28.58 13.67 29.54
CA ASP A 19 27.46 13.32 28.67
C ASP A 19 27.92 13.26 27.21
N LEU A 20 28.01 12.05 26.67
CA LEU A 20 28.25 11.83 25.25
C LEU A 20 26.93 11.91 24.50
N LYS A 21 26.84 12.87 23.58
CA LYS A 21 25.75 12.95 22.61
C LYS A 21 26.30 12.59 21.24
N GLU A 22 25.68 11.62 20.59
CA GLU A 22 26.02 11.22 19.23
C GLU A 22 25.90 12.43 18.29
N THR A 23 26.96 12.78 17.57
CA THR A 23 26.99 13.95 16.69
C THR A 23 27.17 13.53 15.23
N LYS A 24 26.30 14.03 14.34
CA LYS A 24 26.36 13.79 12.90
C LYS A 24 27.62 14.35 12.23
N ASP A 25 28.22 15.37 12.86
CA ASP A 25 29.38 16.09 12.37
C ASP A 25 30.64 15.62 13.11
N LEU A 26 30.60 14.48 13.81
CA LEU A 26 31.73 14.02 14.62
C LEU A 26 32.99 13.86 13.77
N PHE A 27 32.86 13.25 12.59
CA PHE A 27 33.97 13.09 11.66
C PHE A 27 34.48 14.44 11.13
N ALA A 28 33.57 15.34 10.72
CA ALA A 28 33.96 16.68 10.25
C ALA A 28 34.63 17.50 11.36
N ARG A 29 34.11 17.45 12.59
CA ARG A 29 34.70 18.09 13.77
C ARG A 29 36.05 17.48 14.13
N LEU A 30 36.18 16.15 14.03
CA LEU A 30 37.46 15.46 14.23
C LEU A 30 38.50 15.95 13.21
N MET A 31 38.12 16.07 11.94
CA MET A 31 39.01 16.59 10.88
C MET A 31 39.41 18.05 11.12
N VAL A 32 38.48 18.90 11.57
CA VAL A 32 38.80 20.28 11.94
C VAL A 32 39.73 20.31 13.15
N LEU A 33 39.42 19.55 14.20
CA LEU A 33 40.20 19.50 15.44
C LEU A 33 41.62 18.97 15.22
N ALA A 34 41.78 17.97 14.37
CA ALA A 34 43.06 17.38 14.03
C ALA A 34 43.90 18.31 13.12
N ARG A 35 43.29 19.30 12.46
CA ARG A 35 44.00 20.37 11.74
C ARG A 35 44.36 21.57 12.63
N SER A 36 43.74 21.70 13.80
CA SER A 36 43.91 22.85 14.71
C SER A 36 44.89 22.57 15.88
N ASN A 37 46.02 21.92 15.62
CA ASN A 37 47.10 21.65 16.60
C ASN A 37 46.70 20.85 17.85
N ARG A 38 45.74 19.93 17.76
CA ARG A 38 45.52 18.91 18.78
C ARG A 38 46.16 17.60 18.32
N ASP A 39 46.93 16.94 19.20
CA ASP A 39 47.53 15.62 18.97
C ASP A 39 46.44 14.54 18.87
N ILE A 40 45.75 14.53 17.73
CA ILE A 40 44.76 13.53 17.38
C ILE A 40 45.42 12.61 16.37
N ASN A 41 45.77 11.40 16.82
CA ASN A 41 46.30 10.35 15.96
C ASN A 41 45.20 9.85 15.01
N GLN A 42 45.08 10.48 13.85
CA GLN A 42 44.04 10.17 12.87
C GLN A 42 44.13 8.73 12.36
N LYS A 43 45.35 8.19 12.24
CA LYS A 43 45.60 6.82 11.77
C LYS A 43 45.03 5.79 12.75
N GLU A 44 45.20 6.03 14.04
CA GLU A 44 44.60 5.21 15.10
C GLU A 44 43.08 5.42 15.18
N ALA A 45 42.61 6.66 15.06
CA ALA A 45 41.19 6.98 15.17
C ALA A 45 40.34 6.35 14.05
N ILE A 46 40.79 6.45 12.79
CA ILE A 46 40.08 5.94 11.60
C ILE A 46 40.15 4.41 11.51
N GLY A 47 41.17 3.78 12.12
CA GLY A 47 41.34 2.33 12.14
C GLY A 47 40.67 1.61 13.32
N ASN A 48 40.57 2.26 14.48
CA ASN A 48 40.08 1.63 15.72
C ASN A 48 38.64 1.99 16.10
N TYR A 49 38.08 3.07 15.55
CA TYR A 49 36.71 3.51 15.85
C TYR A 49 35.87 3.58 14.56
N GLU A 50 34.75 2.86 14.53
CA GLU A 50 33.80 2.91 13.41
C GLU A 50 33.11 4.29 13.33
N PHE A 51 33.55 5.14 12.41
CA PHE A 51 32.75 6.25 11.92
C PHE A 51 31.65 5.64 11.05
N THR A 52 30.40 5.70 11.50
CA THR A 52 29.31 4.93 10.88
C THR A 52 29.23 5.21 9.38
N LEU A 53 29.60 4.21 8.55
CA LEU A 53 29.56 4.25 7.09
C LEU A 53 28.13 4.25 6.53
N THR A 54 27.13 4.08 7.39
CA THR A 54 25.73 3.94 6.98
C THR A 54 25.11 5.30 6.69
N PRO A 55 24.61 5.56 5.45
CA PRO A 55 23.92 6.80 5.14
C PRO A 55 22.70 6.98 6.04
N ARG A 56 22.76 7.91 7.00
CA ARG A 56 21.65 8.22 7.94
C ARG A 56 20.37 8.72 7.25
N ALA A 57 20.35 8.78 5.92
CA ALA A 57 19.20 9.10 5.10
C ALA A 57 18.18 7.98 5.14
N LEU A 58 18.63 6.73 5.15
CA LEU A 58 17.76 5.56 5.11
C LEU A 58 17.93 4.66 6.35
N PHE A 59 18.94 4.92 7.18
CA PHE A 59 19.32 4.06 8.30
C PHE A 59 19.34 4.79 9.65
N ALA A 60 18.92 4.10 10.70
CA ALA A 60 19.04 4.49 12.10
C ALA A 60 20.49 4.32 12.61
N SER A 61 20.74 4.76 13.85
CA SER A 61 22.08 4.74 14.46
C SER A 61 22.67 3.35 14.67
N ASN A 62 21.80 2.35 14.79
CA ASN A 62 22.13 0.94 14.92
C ASN A 62 22.23 0.22 13.56
N GLY A 63 22.24 0.95 12.44
CA GLY A 63 22.31 0.37 11.09
C GLY A 63 21.01 -0.24 10.57
N THR A 64 19.89 -0.19 11.31
CA THR A 64 18.60 -0.67 10.80
C THR A 64 17.97 0.33 9.85
N ILE A 65 17.29 -0.15 8.80
CA ILE A 65 16.50 0.70 7.89
C ILE A 65 15.44 1.47 8.67
N LEU A 66 15.21 2.74 8.33
CA LEU A 66 14.17 3.57 8.92
C LEU A 66 12.79 3.09 8.43
N PRO A 67 11.91 2.62 9.32
CA PRO A 67 10.60 2.12 8.92
C PRO A 67 9.70 3.24 8.38
N CYS A 68 8.92 2.92 7.34
CA CYS A 68 7.85 3.77 6.83
C CYS A 68 6.57 3.51 7.62
N HIS A 69 6.02 4.54 8.27
CA HIS A 69 4.78 4.45 9.06
C HIS A 69 3.63 5.27 8.49
N ASP A 70 3.90 6.06 7.45
CA ASP A 70 2.99 7.02 6.86
C ASP A 70 2.65 6.71 5.40
N LYS A 71 2.76 5.43 5.00
CA LYS A 71 2.34 4.89 3.69
C LYS A 71 0.90 5.26 3.35
N SER A 72 -0.02 5.11 4.31
CA SER A 72 -1.44 5.44 4.15
C SER A 72 -1.72 6.89 3.77
N LYS A 73 -0.77 7.82 4.02
CA LYS A 73 -0.91 9.22 3.61
C LYS A 73 -0.86 9.43 2.09
N LEU A 74 -0.54 8.41 1.30
CA LEU A 74 -0.72 8.47 -0.15
C LEU A 74 -2.20 8.62 -0.52
N ILE A 75 -3.14 8.16 0.30
CA ILE A 75 -4.58 8.37 0.07
C ILE A 75 -4.92 9.87 0.06
N ASN A 76 -4.18 10.70 0.80
CA ASN A 76 -4.34 12.16 0.79
C ASN A 76 -4.01 12.77 -0.58
N LEU A 77 -3.31 12.05 -1.47
CA LEU A 77 -3.09 12.48 -2.86
C LEU A 77 -4.42 12.68 -3.58
N HIS A 78 -5.34 11.73 -3.43
CA HIS A 78 -6.68 11.84 -4.02
C HIS A 78 -7.42 13.04 -3.42
N GLU A 79 -7.46 13.17 -2.09
CA GLU A 79 -8.13 14.29 -1.42
C GLU A 79 -7.56 15.65 -1.81
N LYS A 80 -6.25 15.75 -2.02
CA LYS A 80 -5.62 17.02 -2.40
C LYS A 80 -5.94 17.39 -3.84
N LEU A 81 -5.77 16.45 -4.77
CA LEU A 81 -5.96 16.72 -6.20
C LEU A 81 -7.43 16.91 -6.58
N THR A 82 -8.36 16.26 -5.88
CA THR A 82 -9.81 16.46 -6.13
C THR A 82 -10.39 17.72 -5.48
N ARG A 83 -9.68 18.35 -4.53
CA ARG A 83 -10.09 19.64 -3.94
C ARG A 83 -9.67 20.85 -4.77
N GLU A 84 -8.60 20.73 -5.55
CA GLU A 84 -8.11 21.82 -6.42
C GLU A 84 -9.01 22.02 -7.67
N ASP A 85 -9.94 21.10 -7.93
CA ASP A 85 -10.93 21.15 -9.03
C ASP A 85 -12.29 21.77 -8.65
N VAL A 86 -12.48 22.25 -7.42
CA VAL A 86 -13.72 22.98 -7.05
C VAL A 86 -13.46 24.48 -7.19
N PRO A 87 -14.09 25.19 -8.16
CA PRO A 87 -14.01 26.64 -8.22
C PRO A 87 -14.54 27.22 -6.91
N HIS A 88 -13.74 28.08 -6.28
CA HIS A 88 -14.20 28.91 -5.16
C HIS A 88 -15.30 29.84 -5.66
N GLU A 89 -16.56 29.42 -5.53
CA GLU A 89 -17.66 30.38 -5.50
C GLU A 89 -17.65 31.06 -4.13
N ASP A 90 -17.20 32.32 -4.14
CA ASP A 90 -17.34 33.27 -3.04
C ASP A 90 -18.84 33.49 -2.77
N HIS A 91 -19.41 32.76 -1.81
CA HIS A 91 -20.74 33.08 -1.28
C HIS A 91 -20.66 33.46 0.19
N GLN A 92 -20.67 34.78 0.38
CA GLN A 92 -21.07 35.47 1.60
C GLN A 92 -22.39 34.87 2.11
N LEU A 93 -22.39 34.53 3.40
CA LEU A 93 -23.60 34.25 4.17
C LEU A 93 -24.60 35.41 4.08
N PRO A 94 -25.90 35.11 4.02
CA PRO A 94 -26.80 35.80 4.93
C PRO A 94 -27.71 34.86 5.72
N GLN A 95 -28.14 35.43 6.84
CA GLN A 95 -28.89 34.86 7.94
C GLN A 95 -30.35 34.54 7.61
N ALA A 96 -30.96 33.81 8.54
CA ALA A 96 -32.35 33.39 8.62
C ALA A 96 -33.41 34.48 8.37
N GLY A 97 -34.52 34.07 7.76
CA GLY A 97 -35.76 34.84 7.61
C GLY A 97 -36.87 33.94 7.06
N SER A 98 -38.09 34.15 7.53
CA SER A 98 -39.19 33.19 7.57
C SER A 98 -40.19 33.29 6.40
N THR A 99 -40.99 32.22 6.27
CA THR A 99 -42.42 32.16 5.88
C THR A 99 -42.92 32.34 4.42
N THR A 100 -43.82 31.40 4.09
CA THR A 100 -45.07 31.46 3.29
C THR A 100 -45.11 31.10 1.79
N HIS A 101 -46.14 30.28 1.52
CA HIS A 101 -46.69 29.63 0.31
C HIS A 101 -46.84 30.48 -0.97
N GLN A 102 -46.66 29.87 -2.16
CA GLN A 102 -47.72 29.54 -3.15
C GLN A 102 -47.19 29.04 -4.52
N ASP A 103 -47.70 27.87 -4.92
CA ASP A 103 -48.15 27.35 -6.23
C ASP A 103 -47.53 27.72 -7.60
N ALA A 104 -47.36 26.61 -8.37
CA ALA A 104 -47.59 26.41 -9.80
C ALA A 104 -46.55 26.90 -10.84
N MET A 105 -45.90 25.97 -11.57
CA MET A 105 -46.44 25.45 -12.84
C MET A 105 -45.54 24.36 -13.44
N ASP A 106 -46.21 23.32 -13.89
CA ASP A 106 -45.76 22.23 -14.73
C ASP A 106 -45.44 22.72 -16.15
N THR A 107 -44.20 22.50 -16.61
CA THR A 107 -43.91 22.34 -18.03
C THR A 107 -42.90 21.21 -18.19
N GLY A 108 -43.43 20.04 -18.56
CA GLY A 108 -42.67 18.86 -18.92
C GLY A 108 -41.61 19.13 -19.99
N PHE A 109 -40.38 18.76 -19.64
CA PHE A 109 -39.41 18.18 -20.57
C PHE A 109 -38.94 16.88 -19.93
N THR A 110 -39.57 15.78 -20.32
CA THR A 110 -39.08 14.42 -20.07
C THR A 110 -37.86 14.20 -20.95
N ASP A 111 -36.68 14.38 -20.38
CA ASP A 111 -35.43 13.92 -20.96
C ASP A 111 -35.35 12.39 -20.81
N PRO A 112 -35.13 11.61 -21.88
CA PRO A 112 -35.21 10.17 -21.81
C PRO A 112 -33.98 9.61 -21.09
N THR A 113 -34.18 9.19 -19.84
CA THR A 113 -33.50 8.04 -19.21
C THR A 113 -32.10 7.72 -19.73
N SER A 114 -31.09 8.47 -19.31
CA SER A 114 -29.77 7.87 -19.09
C SER A 114 -29.89 7.04 -17.81
N THR A 115 -30.21 5.76 -17.94
CA THR A 115 -29.97 4.81 -16.84
C THR A 115 -28.46 4.73 -16.65
N ASP A 116 -27.90 5.62 -15.85
CA ASP A 116 -26.46 5.74 -15.52
C ASP A 116 -25.98 4.61 -14.60
N GLN A 117 -26.63 3.45 -14.71
CA GLN A 117 -26.34 2.27 -13.92
C GLN A 117 -25.43 1.38 -14.77
N PRO A 118 -24.24 1.00 -14.27
CA PRO A 118 -23.29 0.22 -15.06
C PRO A 118 -23.93 -1.09 -15.48
N SER A 119 -23.72 -1.51 -16.73
CA SER A 119 -24.25 -2.77 -17.27
C SER A 119 -23.82 -4.00 -16.46
N ARG A 120 -22.69 -3.89 -15.75
CA ARG A 120 -22.11 -4.98 -14.97
C ARG A 120 -21.23 -4.45 -13.85
N LYS A 121 -21.22 -5.12 -12.70
CA LYS A 121 -20.40 -4.78 -11.53
C LYS A 121 -19.45 -5.90 -11.17
N ILE A 122 -18.15 -5.60 -11.10
CA ILE A 122 -17.08 -6.56 -10.83
C ILE A 122 -16.38 -6.19 -9.52
N ALA A 123 -16.27 -7.14 -8.61
CA ALA A 123 -15.58 -7.00 -7.32
C ALA A 123 -14.27 -7.77 -7.32
N LEU A 124 -13.14 -7.08 -7.14
CA LEU A 124 -11.83 -7.68 -6.85
C LEU A 124 -11.58 -7.65 -5.35
N VAL A 125 -11.41 -8.82 -4.73
CA VAL A 125 -11.38 -8.95 -3.28
C VAL A 125 -10.06 -9.57 -2.82
N ASP A 126 -9.37 -8.88 -1.91
CA ASP A 126 -8.28 -9.46 -1.15
C ASP A 126 -8.85 -10.44 -0.11
N GLY A 127 -8.64 -11.73 -0.36
CA GLY A 127 -9.18 -12.79 0.47
C GLY A 127 -8.57 -12.82 1.87
N MET A 128 -7.29 -12.46 2.03
CA MET A 128 -6.64 -12.48 3.34
C MET A 128 -7.18 -11.37 4.25
N VAL A 129 -7.56 -10.22 3.69
CA VAL A 129 -8.26 -9.16 4.43
C VAL A 129 -9.59 -9.66 4.98
N LEU A 130 -10.35 -10.40 4.18
CA LEU A 130 -11.60 -11.01 4.64
C LEU A 130 -11.36 -12.05 5.74
N VAL A 131 -10.36 -12.92 5.59
CA VAL A 131 -9.97 -13.88 6.64
C VAL A 131 -9.64 -13.17 7.95
N GLN A 132 -8.82 -12.11 7.89
CA GLN A 132 -8.43 -11.34 9.08
C GLN A 132 -9.62 -10.67 9.77
N ARG A 133 -10.65 -10.25 9.02
CA ARG A 133 -11.90 -9.70 9.58
C ARG A 133 -12.73 -10.74 10.34
N LEU A 134 -12.46 -12.04 10.16
CA LEU A 134 -13.06 -13.14 10.93
C LEU A 134 -12.31 -13.46 12.23
N SER A 135 -11.37 -12.62 12.64
CA SER A 135 -10.57 -12.85 13.86
C SER A 135 -11.41 -12.94 15.14
N LYS A 136 -12.59 -12.29 15.18
CA LYS A 136 -13.63 -12.52 16.18
C LYS A 136 -14.63 -13.56 15.67
N LYS A 137 -14.24 -14.83 15.75
CA LYS A 137 -15.09 -15.95 15.32
C LYS A 137 -16.37 -16.02 16.19
N PRO A 138 -17.56 -16.10 15.59
CA PRO A 138 -18.78 -16.43 16.33
C PRO A 138 -18.62 -17.76 17.07
N ALA A 139 -19.36 -17.94 18.18
CA ALA A 139 -19.33 -19.18 18.95
C ALA A 139 -19.78 -20.42 18.15
N THR A 140 -20.50 -20.21 17.05
CA THR A 140 -20.95 -21.23 16.10
C THR A 140 -19.82 -21.76 15.21
N VAL A 141 -18.68 -21.07 15.10
CA VAL A 141 -17.54 -21.52 14.29
C VAL A 141 -16.67 -22.47 15.11
N VAL A 142 -16.94 -23.77 14.96
CA VAL A 142 -16.23 -24.85 15.68
C VAL A 142 -15.13 -25.45 14.81
N THR A 143 -15.38 -25.61 13.52
CA THR A 143 -14.51 -26.28 12.56
C THR A 143 -14.02 -25.35 11.45
N VAL A 144 -13.05 -25.82 10.66
CA VAL A 144 -12.62 -25.11 9.44
C VAL A 144 -13.76 -25.04 8.41
N LYS A 145 -14.65 -26.04 8.33
CA LYS A 145 -15.84 -25.96 7.48
C LYS A 145 -16.82 -24.86 7.91
N ASP A 146 -17.00 -24.67 9.22
CA ASP A 146 -17.83 -23.56 9.73
C ASP A 146 -17.18 -22.20 9.40
N LEU A 147 -15.85 -22.13 9.48
CA LEU A 147 -15.09 -20.96 9.09
C LEU A 147 -15.27 -20.65 7.61
N SER A 148 -15.22 -21.64 6.72
CA SER A 148 -15.43 -21.42 5.29
C SER A 148 -16.86 -21.00 4.95
N GLY A 149 -17.87 -21.53 5.67
CA GLY A 149 -19.25 -21.05 5.55
C GLY A 149 -19.36 -19.58 5.93
N CYS A 150 -18.85 -19.21 7.11
CA CYS A 150 -18.84 -17.81 7.57
C CYS A 150 -18.08 -16.87 6.62
N PHE A 151 -16.95 -17.34 6.06
CA PHE A 151 -16.19 -16.62 5.05
C PHE A 151 -17.00 -16.39 3.76
N ASN A 152 -17.69 -17.42 3.27
CA ASN A 152 -18.58 -17.32 2.11
C ASN A 152 -19.71 -16.31 2.34
N ASP A 153 -20.39 -16.40 3.49
CA ASP A 153 -21.48 -15.48 3.83
C ASP A 153 -20.98 -14.03 3.86
N ARG A 154 -19.77 -13.81 4.39
CA ARG A 154 -19.16 -12.47 4.42
C ARG A 154 -18.78 -11.97 3.03
N LEU A 155 -18.23 -12.83 2.17
CA LEU A 155 -17.90 -12.50 0.78
C LEU A 155 -19.17 -12.15 0.00
N MET A 156 -20.20 -12.99 0.07
CA MET A 156 -21.46 -12.78 -0.64
C MET A 156 -22.21 -11.54 -0.13
N SER A 157 -22.15 -11.26 1.18
CA SER A 157 -22.69 -10.03 1.75
C SER A 157 -21.94 -8.79 1.25
N LEU A 158 -20.60 -8.82 1.19
CA LEU A 158 -19.79 -7.72 0.68
C LEU A 158 -20.05 -7.45 -0.81
N THR A 159 -20.32 -8.51 -1.57
CA THR A 159 -20.43 -8.49 -3.04
C THR A 159 -21.85 -8.75 -3.53
N ARG A 160 -22.86 -8.45 -2.69
CA ARG A 160 -24.27 -8.75 -2.97
C ARG A 160 -24.75 -8.14 -4.29
N ASP A 161 -24.30 -6.94 -4.58
CA ASP A 161 -24.78 -6.16 -5.73
C ASP A 161 -23.82 -6.24 -6.94
N TYR A 162 -22.91 -7.23 -6.95
CA TYR A 162 -21.90 -7.46 -8.00
C TYR A 162 -22.19 -8.72 -8.84
N ASP A 163 -22.00 -8.65 -10.15
CA ASP A 163 -22.26 -9.77 -11.07
C ASP A 163 -21.06 -10.73 -11.19
N GLU A 164 -19.87 -10.18 -10.95
CA GLU A 164 -18.61 -10.91 -11.02
C GLU A 164 -17.77 -10.66 -9.76
N ILE A 165 -17.22 -11.73 -9.19
CA ILE A 165 -16.40 -11.70 -7.98
C ILE A 165 -15.07 -12.38 -8.31
N ILE A 166 -13.97 -11.66 -8.12
CA ILE A 166 -12.61 -12.17 -8.26
C ILE A 166 -11.96 -12.15 -6.88
N LEU A 167 -11.83 -13.33 -6.27
CA LEU A 167 -11.23 -13.51 -4.96
C LEU A 167 -9.76 -13.93 -5.12
N VAL A 168 -8.85 -13.15 -4.54
CA VAL A 168 -7.41 -13.37 -4.69
C VAL A 168 -6.75 -13.59 -3.33
N PHE A 169 -5.88 -14.60 -3.25
CA PHE A 169 -5.03 -14.89 -2.09
C PHE A 169 -3.55 -14.81 -2.45
N ASP A 170 -2.70 -14.67 -1.42
CA ASP A 170 -1.25 -14.74 -1.57
C ASP A 170 -0.84 -16.16 -1.99
N THR A 171 0.20 -16.27 -2.80
CA THR A 171 0.88 -17.55 -3.01
C THR A 171 2.00 -17.68 -1.97
N TYR A 172 2.06 -18.80 -1.27
CA TYR A 172 3.06 -19.07 -0.24
C TYR A 172 4.17 -19.98 -0.80
N ARG A 173 5.25 -19.38 -1.32
CA ARG A 173 6.45 -20.11 -1.77
C ARG A 173 7.49 -20.15 -0.66
N THR A 174 8.15 -21.29 -0.47
CA THR A 174 9.24 -21.45 0.52
C THR A 174 10.48 -20.68 0.10
N ASP A 175 10.77 -20.67 -1.20
CA ASP A 175 12.03 -20.18 -1.77
C ASP A 175 11.84 -18.79 -2.39
N SER A 176 11.28 -17.85 -1.62
CA SER A 176 11.02 -16.48 -2.09
C SER A 176 11.58 -15.40 -1.17
N LEU A 177 11.80 -14.20 -1.75
CA LEU A 177 12.16 -13.00 -0.98
C LEU A 177 11.09 -12.65 0.08
N LYS A 178 9.83 -12.97 -0.21
CA LYS A 178 8.71 -12.76 0.72
C LYS A 178 8.74 -13.75 1.87
N SER A 179 9.16 -15.00 1.64
CA SER A 179 9.40 -16.00 2.69
C SER A 179 10.38 -15.48 3.75
N ALA A 180 11.55 -14.97 3.33
CA ALA A 180 12.53 -14.37 4.24
C ALA A 180 11.97 -13.16 5.03
N THR A 181 11.07 -12.39 4.41
CA THR A 181 10.40 -11.26 5.06
C THR A 181 9.36 -11.74 6.08
N ARG A 182 8.61 -12.81 5.77
CA ARG A 182 7.66 -13.45 6.70
C ARG A 182 8.38 -14.00 7.93
N ASP A 183 9.54 -14.64 7.75
CA ASP A 183 10.34 -15.15 8.85
C ASP A 183 10.83 -14.05 9.80
N LYS A 184 11.29 -12.91 9.25
CA LYS A 184 11.64 -11.74 10.07
C LYS A 184 10.46 -11.16 10.85
N ARG A 185 9.23 -11.28 10.31
CA ARG A 185 7.99 -10.80 10.96
C ARG A 185 7.43 -11.79 11.98
N ARG A 186 7.79 -13.07 11.90
CA ARG A 186 7.31 -14.10 12.83
C ARG A 186 7.84 -13.80 14.24
N GLN A 187 6.93 -13.79 15.21
CA GLN A 187 7.26 -13.70 16.63
C GLN A 187 6.87 -15.03 17.30
N GLY A 188 7.85 -15.73 17.87
CA GLY A 188 7.63 -16.99 18.61
C GLY A 188 7.48 -18.24 17.74
N LYS A 189 7.06 -19.34 18.38
CA LYS A 189 6.95 -20.67 17.75
C LYS A 189 5.66 -20.77 16.94
N ALA A 190 5.79 -20.89 15.62
CA ALA A 190 4.66 -21.14 14.72
C ALA A 190 4.17 -22.60 14.85
N ILE A 191 2.84 -22.79 14.82
CA ILE A 191 2.22 -24.13 14.86
C ILE A 191 1.56 -24.36 13.52
N GLN A 192 1.99 -25.42 12.83
CA GLN A 192 1.31 -25.89 11.63
C GLN A 192 0.08 -26.70 12.05
N TYR A 193 -1.09 -26.22 11.68
CA TYR A 193 -2.34 -26.95 11.72
C TYR A 193 -2.63 -27.56 10.36
N GLN A 194 -3.27 -28.73 10.39
CA GLN A 194 -3.86 -29.33 9.19
C GLN A 194 -5.19 -28.64 8.87
N VAL A 195 -5.48 -28.42 7.60
CA VAL A 195 -6.71 -27.78 7.13
C VAL A 195 -7.62 -28.82 6.48
N ARG A 196 -8.67 -29.23 7.18
CA ARG A 196 -9.71 -30.17 6.73
C ARG A 196 -11.07 -29.78 7.28
N ASP A 197 -12.16 -30.20 6.64
CA ASP A 197 -13.54 -29.89 7.06
C ASP A 197 -13.78 -30.08 8.57
N ASP A 198 -13.26 -31.16 9.14
CA ASP A 198 -13.44 -31.60 10.53
C ASP A 198 -12.40 -31.03 11.51
N THR A 199 -11.45 -30.22 11.04
CA THR A 199 -10.42 -29.64 11.90
C THR A 199 -11.05 -28.71 12.92
N ASN A 200 -11.01 -29.09 14.20
CA ASN A 200 -11.57 -28.32 15.29
C ASN A 200 -10.69 -27.09 15.62
N ILE A 201 -11.28 -25.91 15.49
CA ILE A 201 -10.66 -24.62 15.77
C ILE A 201 -11.39 -23.84 16.85
N LYS A 202 -12.37 -24.43 17.55
CA LYS A 202 -13.25 -23.75 18.53
C LYS A 202 -12.47 -22.92 19.56
N HIS A 203 -11.42 -23.50 20.12
CA HIS A 203 -10.59 -22.87 21.16
C HIS A 203 -9.26 -22.33 20.62
N ILE A 204 -9.10 -22.25 19.30
CA ILE A 204 -7.89 -21.76 18.65
C ILE A 204 -8.16 -20.35 18.13
N PRO A 205 -7.51 -19.30 18.68
CA PRO A 205 -7.59 -17.96 18.11
C PRO A 205 -7.14 -17.96 16.64
N LEU A 206 -7.82 -17.19 15.78
CA LEU A 206 -7.49 -17.18 14.35
C LEU A 206 -6.05 -16.70 14.10
N SER A 207 -5.55 -15.76 14.91
CA SER A 207 -4.14 -15.32 14.86
C SER A 207 -3.15 -16.46 15.12
N ARG A 208 -3.48 -17.39 16.02
CA ARG A 208 -2.67 -18.58 16.29
C ARG A 208 -2.79 -19.62 15.18
N PHE A 209 -4.00 -19.83 14.66
CA PHE A 209 -4.24 -20.74 13.53
C PHE A 209 -3.46 -20.31 12.30
N LEU A 210 -3.39 -18.99 12.04
CA LEU A 210 -2.62 -18.39 10.95
C LEU A 210 -1.15 -18.10 11.34
N SER A 211 -0.58 -18.77 12.33
CA SER A 211 0.81 -18.50 12.75
C SER A 211 1.87 -19.09 11.81
N HIS A 212 1.53 -20.18 11.10
CA HIS A 212 2.44 -20.91 10.22
C HIS A 212 2.07 -20.71 8.75
N ASP A 213 3.06 -20.47 7.88
CA ASP A 213 2.76 -20.15 6.47
C ASP A 213 2.18 -21.33 5.69
N GLN A 214 2.56 -22.58 6.00
CA GLN A 214 1.90 -23.74 5.38
C GLN A 214 0.42 -23.82 5.74
N THR A 215 0.05 -23.53 6.99
CA THR A 215 -1.37 -23.51 7.38
C THR A 215 -2.12 -22.39 6.69
N LYS A 216 -1.49 -21.23 6.45
CA LYS A 216 -2.10 -20.17 5.64
C LYS A 216 -2.28 -20.63 4.20
N ALA A 217 -1.27 -21.23 3.59
CA ALA A 217 -1.31 -21.75 2.22
C ALA A 217 -2.46 -22.76 2.06
N ASP A 218 -2.48 -23.78 2.92
CA ASP A 218 -3.51 -24.82 2.93
C ASP A 218 -4.91 -24.20 3.14
N LEU A 219 -5.03 -23.19 4.01
CA LEU A 219 -6.30 -22.50 4.25
C LEU A 219 -6.75 -21.69 3.05
N THR A 220 -5.86 -20.92 2.41
CA THR A 220 -6.24 -20.10 1.25
C THR A 220 -6.68 -20.96 0.08
N ASP A 221 -6.02 -22.10 -0.14
CA ASP A 221 -6.41 -23.06 -1.17
C ASP A 221 -7.75 -23.73 -0.84
N TYR A 222 -7.92 -24.14 0.41
CA TYR A 222 -9.17 -24.69 0.90
C TYR A 222 -10.34 -23.71 0.72
N LEU A 223 -10.16 -22.44 1.11
CA LEU A 223 -11.19 -21.42 0.97
C LEU A 223 -11.49 -21.12 -0.51
N ALA A 224 -10.46 -20.99 -1.35
CA ALA A 224 -10.64 -20.78 -2.79
C ALA A 224 -11.45 -21.90 -3.45
N ALA A 225 -11.23 -23.16 -3.06
CA ALA A 225 -12.00 -24.30 -3.53
C ALA A 225 -13.44 -24.28 -2.99
N LYS A 226 -13.63 -24.09 -1.67
CA LYS A 226 -14.95 -24.09 -1.03
C LYS A 226 -15.88 -22.99 -1.55
N ILE A 227 -15.34 -21.81 -1.85
CA ILE A 227 -16.13 -20.72 -2.46
C ILE A 227 -16.72 -21.16 -3.82
N LEU A 228 -15.96 -21.87 -4.65
CA LEU A 228 -16.47 -22.39 -5.91
C LEU A 228 -17.51 -23.50 -5.70
N GLU A 229 -17.29 -24.38 -4.73
CA GLU A 229 -18.25 -25.44 -4.36
C GLU A 229 -19.59 -24.87 -3.91
N TYR A 230 -19.59 -23.93 -2.96
CA TYR A 230 -20.81 -23.31 -2.43
C TYR A 230 -21.60 -22.54 -3.49
N ASN A 231 -20.92 -22.02 -4.51
CA ASN A 231 -21.52 -21.15 -5.51
C ASN A 231 -21.54 -21.77 -6.92
N ARG A 232 -21.49 -23.10 -7.02
CA ARG A 232 -21.51 -23.83 -8.30
C ARG A 232 -22.75 -23.53 -9.14
N GLY A 233 -23.89 -23.32 -8.49
CA GLY A 233 -25.16 -22.96 -9.13
C GLY A 233 -25.46 -21.46 -9.14
N SER A 234 -24.51 -20.61 -8.73
CA SER A 234 -24.73 -19.17 -8.67
C SER A 234 -24.82 -18.56 -10.07
N SER A 235 -25.73 -17.59 -10.25
CA SER A 235 -25.79 -16.78 -11.47
C SER A 235 -24.57 -15.85 -11.58
N LYS A 236 -23.94 -15.47 -10.46
CA LYS A 236 -22.72 -14.68 -10.43
C LYS A 236 -21.54 -15.47 -10.99
N LEU A 237 -20.67 -14.79 -11.73
CA LEU A 237 -19.36 -15.36 -12.08
C LEU A 237 -18.43 -15.20 -10.88
N ILE A 238 -17.85 -16.30 -10.42
CA ILE A 238 -16.90 -16.30 -9.31
C ILE A 238 -15.60 -16.92 -9.77
N ILE A 239 -14.53 -16.14 -9.65
CA ILE A 239 -13.17 -16.49 -9.97
C ILE A 239 -12.39 -16.50 -8.66
N THR A 240 -11.63 -17.56 -8.39
CA THR A 240 -10.72 -17.64 -7.25
C THR A 240 -9.29 -17.85 -7.75
N SER A 241 -8.32 -17.18 -7.13
CA SER A 241 -6.90 -17.37 -7.42
C SER A 241 -6.13 -17.58 -6.14
N ALA A 242 -5.54 -18.78 -5.99
CA ALA A 242 -4.77 -19.20 -4.82
C ALA A 242 -3.68 -20.20 -5.24
N SER A 243 -2.53 -20.18 -4.57
CA SER A 243 -1.37 -21.04 -4.86
C SER A 243 -1.01 -21.14 -6.34
N GLY A 244 -0.93 -20.00 -7.03
CA GLY A 244 -0.61 -19.92 -8.47
C GLY A 244 -1.68 -20.47 -9.41
N ASN A 245 -2.83 -20.91 -8.91
CA ASN A 245 -3.92 -21.47 -9.69
C ASN A 245 -5.12 -20.53 -9.70
N THR A 246 -5.62 -20.19 -10.89
CA THR A 246 -6.88 -19.46 -11.07
C THR A 246 -7.96 -20.40 -11.58
N ARG A 247 -9.14 -20.36 -10.95
CA ARG A 247 -10.29 -21.21 -11.27
C ARG A 247 -11.57 -20.39 -11.24
N SER A 248 -12.65 -20.91 -11.82
CA SER A 248 -13.96 -20.27 -11.72
C SER A 248 -15.10 -21.28 -11.57
N ASN A 249 -16.26 -20.80 -11.12
CA ASN A 249 -17.48 -21.61 -11.03
C ASN A 249 -18.16 -21.81 -12.41
N LYS A 250 -17.62 -21.20 -13.47
CA LYS A 250 -18.07 -21.32 -14.86
C LYS A 250 -16.94 -21.87 -15.74
N ASN A 251 -17.23 -22.12 -17.01
CA ASN A 251 -16.24 -22.58 -17.99
C ASN A 251 -15.42 -21.39 -18.50
N LEU A 252 -14.39 -21.00 -17.74
CA LEU A 252 -13.36 -20.05 -18.15
C LEU A 252 -12.00 -20.73 -18.15
N LEU A 253 -11.19 -20.40 -19.15
CA LEU A 253 -9.80 -20.81 -19.24
C LEU A 253 -8.92 -19.71 -18.66
N PHE A 254 -7.93 -20.11 -17.86
CA PHE A 254 -6.96 -19.20 -17.26
C PHE A 254 -5.57 -19.69 -17.61
N GLU A 255 -4.68 -18.75 -17.91
CA GLU A 255 -3.25 -19.02 -18.00
C GLU A 255 -2.68 -19.23 -16.60
N GLU A 256 -1.63 -20.04 -16.52
CA GLU A 256 -0.84 -20.13 -15.30
C GLU A 256 -0.22 -18.77 -15.00
N ASN A 257 -0.27 -18.34 -13.73
CA ASN A 257 0.38 -17.13 -13.30
C ASN A 257 1.39 -17.43 -12.20
N ASN A 258 2.51 -16.72 -12.24
CA ASN A 258 3.60 -16.89 -11.29
C ASN A 258 3.61 -15.84 -10.16
N HIS A 259 2.55 -15.03 -10.07
CA HIS A 259 2.42 -13.95 -9.10
C HIS A 259 2.38 -14.48 -7.67
N GLU A 260 3.31 -13.99 -6.84
CA GLU A 260 3.35 -14.36 -5.43
C GLU A 260 2.45 -13.49 -4.55
N GLU A 261 2.33 -12.20 -4.88
CA GLU A 261 1.61 -11.23 -4.05
C GLU A 261 0.21 -10.93 -4.57
N VAL A 262 -0.76 -10.90 -3.65
CA VAL A 262 -2.14 -10.46 -3.90
C VAL A 262 -2.20 -9.17 -4.70
N VAL A 263 -1.39 -8.17 -4.34
CA VAL A 263 -1.42 -6.84 -4.98
C VAL A 263 -1.15 -6.92 -6.47
N THR A 264 -0.15 -7.70 -6.90
CA THR A 264 0.17 -7.87 -8.33
C THR A 264 -0.89 -8.71 -9.05
N LEU A 265 -1.39 -9.76 -8.40
CA LEU A 265 -2.38 -10.65 -8.96
C LEU A 265 -3.76 -9.98 -9.10
N LEU A 266 -4.14 -9.09 -8.17
CA LEU A 266 -5.35 -8.27 -8.29
C LEU A 266 -5.29 -7.37 -9.52
N ILE A 267 -4.15 -6.73 -9.80
CA ILE A 267 -3.98 -5.90 -11.00
C ILE A 267 -4.06 -6.75 -12.27
N HIS A 268 -3.36 -7.88 -12.31
CA HIS A 268 -3.43 -8.81 -13.43
C HIS A 268 -4.88 -9.25 -13.71
N GLN A 269 -5.60 -9.69 -12.68
CA GLN A 269 -7.00 -10.10 -12.82
C GLN A 269 -7.92 -8.94 -13.21
N ALA A 270 -7.63 -7.72 -12.77
CA ALA A 270 -8.38 -6.52 -13.14
C ALA A 270 -8.23 -6.16 -14.63
N VAL A 271 -7.03 -6.30 -15.19
CA VAL A 271 -6.79 -6.13 -16.63
C VAL A 271 -7.57 -7.19 -17.41
N LEU A 272 -7.48 -8.47 -17.01
CA LEU A 272 -8.27 -9.52 -17.65
C LEU A 272 -9.78 -9.27 -17.52
N ALA A 273 -10.24 -8.73 -16.39
CA ALA A 273 -11.64 -8.37 -16.18
C ALA A 273 -12.08 -7.24 -17.10
N SER A 274 -11.19 -6.29 -17.34
CA SER A 274 -11.44 -5.14 -18.21
C SER A 274 -11.53 -5.54 -19.68
N HIS A 275 -10.79 -6.57 -20.11
CA HIS A 275 -10.88 -7.10 -21.47
C HIS A 275 -12.16 -7.91 -21.73
N ARG A 276 -12.67 -8.64 -20.73
CA ARG A 276 -13.82 -9.55 -20.92
C ARG A 276 -15.19 -8.91 -20.66
N ASN A 277 -15.23 -7.72 -20.08
CA ASN A 277 -16.46 -7.04 -19.71
C ASN A 277 -16.70 -5.79 -20.58
N PRO A 278 -17.97 -5.36 -20.74
CA PRO A 278 -18.31 -4.14 -21.47
C PRO A 278 -17.61 -2.89 -20.91
N ALA A 279 -17.37 -1.89 -21.76
CA ALA A 279 -16.63 -0.67 -21.38
C ALA A 279 -17.33 0.17 -20.29
N ASP A 280 -18.66 0.06 -20.17
CA ASP A 280 -19.48 0.74 -19.17
C ASP A 280 -19.59 -0.05 -17.84
N ALA A 281 -18.95 -1.22 -17.74
CA ALA A 281 -18.89 -1.99 -16.51
C ALA A 281 -18.10 -1.26 -15.41
N GLN A 282 -18.48 -1.52 -14.17
CA GLN A 282 -17.82 -0.98 -12.98
C GLN A 282 -16.87 -2.01 -12.37
N LEU A 283 -15.68 -1.56 -11.99
CA LEU A 283 -14.65 -2.33 -11.32
C LEU A 283 -14.39 -1.78 -9.91
N MET A 284 -14.50 -2.64 -8.88
CA MET A 284 -14.25 -2.25 -7.49
C MET A 284 -13.17 -3.11 -6.85
N PHE A 285 -12.12 -2.48 -6.33
CA PHE A 285 -11.10 -3.14 -5.51
C PHE A 285 -11.46 -3.07 -4.02
N PHE A 286 -11.59 -4.22 -3.38
CA PHE A 286 -11.75 -4.38 -1.94
C PHE A 286 -10.43 -4.83 -1.31
N SER A 287 -9.49 -3.92 -1.18
CA SER A 287 -8.28 -4.12 -0.42
C SER A 287 -7.81 -2.82 0.24
N PRO A 288 -7.43 -2.85 1.53
CA PRO A 288 -6.98 -1.67 2.26
C PRO A 288 -5.52 -1.32 1.96
N ASP A 289 -4.79 -2.12 1.18
CA ASP A 289 -3.38 -1.89 0.92
C ASP A 289 -3.18 -0.67 0.03
N THR A 290 -2.38 0.28 0.52
CA THR A 290 -2.04 1.49 -0.23
C THR A 290 -1.17 1.20 -1.46
N ASP A 291 -0.47 0.07 -1.51
CA ASP A 291 0.29 -0.33 -2.70
C ASP A 291 -0.65 -0.55 -3.90
N ILE A 292 -1.87 -1.02 -3.67
CA ILE A 292 -2.88 -1.20 -4.72
C ILE A 292 -3.29 0.14 -5.28
N LEU A 293 -3.46 1.20 -4.47
CA LEU A 293 -3.78 2.53 -5.00
C LEU A 293 -2.72 2.99 -6.00
N ALA A 294 -1.43 2.81 -5.68
CA ALA A 294 -0.34 3.18 -6.56
C ALA A 294 -0.36 2.36 -7.86
N LEU A 295 -0.56 1.05 -7.77
CA LEU A 295 -0.58 0.16 -8.92
C LEU A 295 -1.82 0.32 -9.80
N VAL A 296 -3.01 0.48 -9.22
CA VAL A 296 -4.26 0.71 -9.97
C VAL A 296 -4.18 2.03 -10.71
N THR A 297 -3.65 3.08 -10.07
CA THR A 297 -3.44 4.37 -10.73
C THR A 297 -2.44 4.24 -11.89
N ALA A 298 -1.33 3.54 -11.70
CA ALA A 298 -0.32 3.35 -12.75
C ALA A 298 -0.83 2.57 -13.96
N ASN A 299 -1.75 1.64 -13.76
CA ASN A 299 -2.28 0.77 -14.79
C ASN A 299 -3.67 1.17 -15.28
N TYR A 300 -4.19 2.34 -14.88
CA TYR A 300 -5.58 2.74 -15.16
C TYR A 300 -5.93 2.77 -16.66
N ASP A 301 -4.96 3.04 -17.54
CA ASP A 301 -5.15 2.96 -19.00
C ASP A 301 -5.56 1.57 -19.50
N LEU A 302 -5.21 0.52 -18.78
CA LEU A 302 -5.51 -0.88 -19.08
C LEU A 302 -6.79 -1.37 -18.39
N LEU A 303 -7.43 -0.52 -17.59
CA LEU A 303 -8.59 -0.88 -16.77
C LEU A 303 -9.88 -0.24 -17.31
N LEU A 304 -11.02 -0.78 -16.87
CA LEU A 304 -12.34 -0.16 -17.05
C LEU A 304 -12.33 1.28 -16.52
N LYS A 305 -13.00 2.20 -17.22
CA LYS A 305 -12.97 3.62 -16.84
C LYS A 305 -13.67 3.87 -15.51
N ASN A 306 -14.76 3.16 -15.23
CA ASN A 306 -15.43 3.16 -13.93
C ASN A 306 -14.71 2.23 -12.93
N THR A 307 -13.46 2.55 -12.60
CA THR A 307 -12.65 1.82 -11.61
C THR A 307 -12.57 2.60 -10.30
N SER A 308 -12.88 1.92 -9.19
CA SER A 308 -12.81 2.46 -7.84
C SER A 308 -12.09 1.52 -6.88
N ILE A 309 -11.59 2.07 -5.76
CA ILE A 309 -11.01 1.32 -4.65
C ILE A 309 -11.71 1.64 -3.34
N SER A 310 -12.03 0.62 -2.57
CA SER A 310 -12.54 0.75 -1.20
C SER A 310 -11.38 0.99 -0.25
N THR A 311 -11.32 2.18 0.34
CA THR A 311 -10.34 2.55 1.37
C THR A 311 -10.99 2.61 2.75
N ALA A 312 -10.18 2.82 3.80
CA ALA A 312 -10.71 3.06 5.15
C ALA A 312 -11.56 4.35 5.24
N SER A 313 -11.30 5.33 4.38
CA SER A 313 -12.01 6.62 4.33
C SER A 313 -13.24 6.60 3.41
N GLY A 314 -13.54 5.46 2.78
CA GLY A 314 -14.62 5.31 1.81
C GLY A 314 -14.13 4.89 0.42
N VAL A 315 -15.02 4.98 -0.55
CA VAL A 315 -14.73 4.63 -1.95
C VAL A 315 -14.02 5.78 -2.65
N VAL A 316 -12.94 5.45 -3.34
CA VAL A 316 -12.12 6.40 -4.11
C VAL A 316 -12.21 6.04 -5.59
N GLN A 317 -12.64 6.99 -6.43
CA GLN A 317 -12.60 6.85 -7.88
C GLN A 317 -11.19 7.08 -8.40
N ILE A 318 -10.73 6.24 -9.32
CA ILE A 318 -9.34 6.31 -9.81
C ILE A 318 -9.20 7.35 -10.92
N GLU A 319 -10.23 7.53 -11.75
CA GLU A 319 -10.17 8.42 -12.91
C GLU A 319 -9.74 9.86 -12.57
N PRO A 320 -10.34 10.55 -11.57
CA PRO A 320 -9.97 11.93 -11.28
C PRO A 320 -8.50 12.04 -10.85
N LEU A 321 -8.03 11.08 -10.05
CA LEU A 321 -6.64 11.00 -9.63
C LEU A 321 -5.70 10.78 -10.82
N TRP A 322 -6.03 9.84 -11.70
CA TRP A 322 -5.22 9.55 -12.89
C TRP A 322 -5.16 10.75 -13.83
N ARG A 323 -6.30 11.42 -14.07
CA ARG A 323 -6.38 12.63 -14.91
C ARG A 323 -5.54 13.78 -14.33
N ALA A 324 -5.62 14.01 -13.01
CA ALA A 324 -4.87 15.07 -12.35
C ALA A 324 -3.35 14.81 -12.35
N LEU A 325 -2.91 13.56 -12.25
CA LEU A 325 -1.49 13.20 -12.34
C LEU A 325 -0.97 13.26 -13.78
N GLY A 326 -1.81 12.87 -14.74
CA GLY A 326 -1.40 12.57 -16.10
C GLY A 326 -0.68 11.21 -16.22
N LYS A 327 -0.68 10.68 -17.44
CA LYS A 327 -0.19 9.33 -17.76
C LYS A 327 1.22 9.03 -17.26
N GLU A 328 2.17 9.92 -17.54
CA GLU A 328 3.59 9.69 -17.23
C GLU A 328 3.86 9.67 -15.72
N ARG A 329 3.22 10.56 -14.95
CA ARG A 329 3.33 10.52 -13.49
C ARG A 329 2.62 9.28 -12.97
N ALA A 330 1.38 9.01 -13.38
CA ALA A 330 0.68 7.81 -12.94
C ALA A 330 1.53 6.54 -13.09
N LYS A 331 2.21 6.35 -14.24
CA LYS A 331 3.16 5.25 -14.46
C LYS A 331 4.36 5.24 -13.52
N ALA A 332 4.92 6.41 -13.21
CA ALA A 332 6.05 6.55 -12.28
C ALA A 332 5.67 6.35 -10.80
N LEU A 333 4.38 6.35 -10.47
CA LEU A 333 3.88 6.35 -9.09
C LEU A 333 4.34 5.14 -8.25
N PRO A 334 4.42 3.89 -8.76
CA PRO A 334 4.94 2.74 -8.01
C PRO A 334 6.42 2.91 -7.64
N ALA A 335 7.25 3.39 -8.58
CA ALA A 335 8.66 3.67 -8.32
C ALA A 335 8.81 4.78 -7.29
N PHE A 336 8.07 5.88 -7.42
CA PHE A 336 8.03 6.94 -6.41
C PHE A 336 7.63 6.39 -5.02
N HIS A 337 6.60 5.54 -5.00
CA HIS A 337 6.06 4.98 -3.76
C HIS A 337 7.09 4.10 -3.04
N ALA A 338 7.75 3.21 -3.77
CA ALA A 338 8.85 2.37 -3.28
C ALA A 338 10.07 3.21 -2.90
N PHE A 339 10.44 4.18 -3.73
CA PHE A 339 11.60 5.04 -3.56
C PHE A 339 11.51 5.85 -2.25
N THR A 340 10.32 6.37 -1.93
CA THR A 340 10.09 7.23 -0.77
C THR A 340 9.78 6.48 0.54
N GLY A 341 9.77 5.15 0.48
CA GLY A 341 9.52 4.25 1.60
C GLY A 341 8.19 3.51 1.46
N ALA A 342 8.27 2.20 1.37
CA ALA A 342 7.17 1.23 1.34
C ALA A 342 7.41 0.16 2.42
N ASP A 343 6.75 -0.99 2.33
CA ASP A 343 6.82 -2.05 3.36
C ASP A 343 8.22 -2.69 3.48
N ASN A 344 8.97 -2.73 2.38
CA ASN A 344 10.29 -3.35 2.25
C ASN A 344 11.42 -2.33 2.00
N THR A 345 11.10 -1.05 1.83
CA THR A 345 12.07 0.03 1.61
C THR A 345 12.06 1.04 2.75
N GLY A 346 13.23 1.63 3.01
CA GLY A 346 13.38 2.65 4.04
C GLY A 346 12.75 3.97 3.64
N ARG A 347 12.18 4.69 4.61
CA ARG A 347 11.84 6.09 4.41
C ARG A 347 13.09 6.97 4.49
N PHE A 348 13.02 8.14 3.85
CA PHE A 348 14.04 9.17 4.06
C PHE A 348 13.88 9.83 5.44
N SER A 349 14.99 9.92 6.17
CA SER A 349 15.05 10.53 7.50
C SER A 349 14.50 11.95 7.48
N ARG A 350 13.45 12.17 8.28
CA ARG A 350 12.71 13.44 8.48
C ARG A 350 11.91 13.95 7.29
N ILE A 351 11.78 13.18 6.22
CA ILE A 351 10.92 13.55 5.10
C ILE A 351 9.76 12.56 5.08
N GLY A 352 8.57 13.06 5.38
CA GLY A 352 7.34 12.27 5.34
C GLY A 352 6.81 12.11 3.92
N LYS A 353 5.91 11.14 3.73
CA LYS A 353 5.34 10.83 2.42
C LYS A 353 4.56 12.00 1.82
N ALA A 354 3.88 12.78 2.66
CA ALA A 354 3.18 13.99 2.23
C ALA A 354 4.14 15.05 1.64
N THR A 355 5.33 15.23 2.21
CA THR A 355 6.33 16.16 1.67
C THR A 355 6.88 15.65 0.35
N TRP A 356 7.21 14.36 0.28
CA TRP A 356 7.63 13.72 -0.96
C TRP A 356 6.60 13.85 -2.08
N LEU A 357 5.32 13.75 -1.73
CA LEU A 357 4.22 13.90 -2.66
C LEU A 357 4.17 15.30 -3.27
N GLN A 358 4.36 16.34 -2.46
CA GLN A 358 4.44 17.72 -2.96
C GLN A 358 5.61 17.93 -3.93
N ILE A 359 6.74 17.28 -3.66
CA ILE A 359 7.91 17.34 -4.52
C ILE A 359 7.63 16.62 -5.84
N TYR A 360 7.03 15.43 -5.76
CA TYR A 360 6.70 14.62 -6.92
C TYR A 360 5.68 15.28 -7.86
N LEU A 361 4.65 15.94 -7.30
CA LEU A 361 3.68 16.70 -8.10
C LEU A 361 4.32 17.89 -8.84
N LYS A 362 5.43 18.44 -8.33
CA LYS A 362 6.18 19.55 -8.93
C LYS A 362 7.42 19.09 -9.71
N ALA A 363 7.67 17.78 -9.78
CA ALA A 363 8.85 17.24 -10.43
C ALA A 363 8.78 17.47 -11.95
N ASP A 364 9.91 17.84 -12.53
CA ASP A 364 10.08 17.92 -13.98
C ASP A 364 10.05 16.52 -14.64
N GLU A 365 9.97 16.51 -15.96
CA GLU A 365 9.87 15.28 -16.75
C GLU A 365 11.10 14.38 -16.58
N ASP A 366 12.30 14.93 -16.40
CA ASP A 366 13.53 14.15 -16.23
C ASP A 366 13.46 13.25 -14.98
N ILE A 367 12.90 13.76 -13.89
CA ILE A 367 12.71 12.99 -12.65
C ILE A 367 11.64 11.91 -12.85
N ILE A 368 10.52 12.25 -13.51
CA ILE A 368 9.44 11.30 -13.78
C ILE A 368 9.94 10.18 -14.68
N ASN A 369 10.69 10.50 -15.72
CA ASN A 369 11.35 9.53 -16.60
C ASN A 369 12.36 8.67 -15.82
N ALA A 370 13.20 9.27 -14.99
CA ALA A 370 14.14 8.51 -14.16
C ALA A 370 13.44 7.54 -13.21
N LEU A 371 12.27 7.90 -12.66
CA LEU A 371 11.45 7.01 -11.83
C LEU A 371 10.83 5.89 -12.65
N GLN A 372 10.33 6.15 -13.86
CA GLN A 372 9.83 5.11 -14.77
C GLN A 372 10.96 4.14 -15.15
N MET A 373 12.17 4.65 -15.42
CA MET A 373 13.34 3.82 -15.69
C MET A 373 13.80 2.95 -14.51
N LEU A 374 13.34 3.19 -13.29
CA LEU A 374 13.58 2.26 -12.17
C LEU A 374 12.65 1.04 -12.21
N LEU A 375 11.52 1.14 -12.93
CA LEU A 375 10.59 0.04 -13.16
C LEU A 375 11.04 -0.81 -14.34
N ASP A 376 11.71 -0.20 -15.31
CA ASP A 376 12.35 -0.87 -16.43
C ASP A 376 13.76 -1.34 -16.01
N GLU A 377 14.24 -2.50 -16.49
CA GLU A 377 15.58 -3.03 -16.14
C GLU A 377 16.76 -2.23 -16.76
N ALA A 378 16.64 -0.91 -16.94
CA ALA A 378 17.66 -0.07 -17.59
C ALA A 378 18.41 0.84 -16.60
N PRO A 379 19.76 0.83 -16.58
CA PRO A 379 20.53 1.55 -15.59
C PRO A 379 20.70 3.02 -16.00
N THR A 380 20.08 3.96 -15.27
CA THR A 380 20.63 5.33 -15.20
C THR A 380 20.28 6.02 -13.88
N LEU A 381 20.93 5.55 -12.82
CA LEU A 381 20.83 6.03 -11.43
C LEU A 381 21.37 7.47 -11.22
N GLY A 382 21.77 8.19 -12.28
CA GLY A 382 22.45 9.48 -12.24
C GLY A 382 21.52 10.67 -11.95
N ALA A 383 20.41 10.78 -12.70
CA ALA A 383 19.42 11.86 -12.53
C ALA A 383 18.73 11.78 -11.17
N LEU A 384 18.34 10.57 -10.75
CA LEU A 384 17.73 10.32 -9.44
C LEU A 384 18.66 10.75 -8.29
N LYS A 385 19.96 10.42 -8.36
CA LYS A 385 20.95 10.83 -7.34
C LYS A 385 21.06 12.35 -7.20
N GLN A 386 21.09 13.09 -8.31
CA GLN A 386 21.16 14.56 -8.27
C GLN A 386 19.88 15.19 -7.72
N HIS A 387 18.71 14.65 -8.09
CA HIS A 387 17.43 15.12 -7.58
C HIS A 387 17.29 14.87 -6.06
N ILE A 388 17.67 13.68 -5.59
CA ILE A 388 17.70 13.34 -4.15
C ILE A 388 18.59 14.32 -3.39
N LEU A 389 19.78 14.62 -3.92
CA LEU A 389 20.69 15.59 -3.31
C LEU A 389 20.05 16.99 -3.26
N ARG A 390 19.41 17.46 -4.34
CA ARG A 390 18.73 18.77 -4.36
C ARG A 390 17.58 18.85 -3.37
N VAL A 391 16.70 17.86 -3.33
CA VAL A 391 15.56 17.82 -2.40
C VAL A 391 16.02 17.73 -0.94
N HIS A 392 17.02 16.89 -0.66
CA HIS A 392 17.57 16.70 0.68
C HIS A 392 18.39 17.89 1.20
N VAL A 393 18.81 18.77 0.30
CA VAL A 393 19.43 20.07 0.57
C VAL A 393 18.36 21.16 0.72
N GLN A 394 17.42 21.30 -0.23
CA GLN A 394 16.37 22.33 -0.22
C GLN A 394 15.39 22.23 0.95
N THR A 395 14.92 21.03 1.31
CA THR A 395 14.10 20.80 2.52
C THR A 395 14.83 21.14 3.82
N ARG A 396 16.14 21.44 3.76
CA ARG A 396 16.96 21.85 4.90
C ARG A 396 17.44 23.29 4.83
N THR A 397 17.30 23.97 3.70
CA THR A 397 17.55 25.41 3.58
C THR A 397 16.37 26.20 4.13
N ILE A 398 15.14 25.67 4.05
CA ILE A 398 13.92 26.37 4.52
C ILE A 398 13.78 26.37 6.06
N SER A 399 14.51 25.54 6.80
CA SER A 399 14.56 25.61 8.29
C SER A 399 15.72 26.47 8.84
N LYS A 400 16.29 27.36 8.01
CA LYS A 400 17.32 28.33 8.42
C LYS A 400 17.02 29.77 7.99
N CYS A 401 15.75 30.14 8.00
CA CYS A 401 15.32 31.53 8.10
C CYS A 401 14.17 31.57 9.11
N PHE A 402 14.52 31.41 10.39
CA PHE A 402 14.05 32.15 11.57
C PHE A 402 14.87 31.68 12.78
#